data_AF-A0A4Y2KT93-F1
#
_entry.id   AF-A0A4Y2KT93-F1
#
_cell.length_a   1.000
_cell.length_b   1.000
_cell.length_c   1.000
_cell.angle_alpha   90.00
_cell.angle_beta   90.00
_cell.angle_gamma   90.00
#
_symmetry.space_group_name_H-M   'P 1'
#
loop_
_entity.id
_entity.type
_entity.pdbx_description
1 polymer ?
#
loop_
_entity_poly.entity_id
_entity_poly.type
_entity_poly.pdbx_seq_one_letter_code
_entity_poly.pdbx_strand_id
1 'polypeptide(L)'
;MPHFLGESKDSYKRAILHCVEKIMNMYNYWRNLQKSACRRSETREENVRNFISDLNNLFDIAHANALEIIKIEEDRKFLLSQRLPGRRGCLMGIDMNLARREERVLLRVIEQENRRAKAHHSS
;
A
#
# COMPACT_ATOMS: atom_id res chain seq x y z
N MET A 1 22.73 -0.80 -2.74
CA MET A 1 21.65 -1.57 -2.10
C MET A 1 21.78 -1.40 -0.59
N PRO A 2 20.81 -0.83 0.12
CA PRO A 2 20.88 -0.82 1.58
C PRO A 2 20.59 -2.22 2.08
N HIS A 3 21.58 -2.82 2.73
CA HIS A 3 21.45 -4.04 3.51
C HIS A 3 20.47 -3.78 4.66
N PHE A 4 19.31 -4.44 4.65
CA PHE A 4 18.43 -4.49 5.81
C PHE A 4 19.09 -5.36 6.89
N LEU A 5 19.34 -4.73 8.04
CA LEU A 5 19.91 -5.34 9.23
C LEU A 5 19.01 -6.48 9.76
N GLY A 6 19.56 -7.69 9.83
CA GLY A 6 19.51 -8.49 11.07
C GLY A 6 18.20 -9.13 11.54
N GLU A 7 17.20 -9.40 10.70
CA GLU A 7 16.09 -10.28 11.14
C GLU A 7 16.40 -11.76 10.84
N SER A 8 16.46 -12.58 11.90
CA SER A 8 16.58 -14.04 11.80
C SER A 8 15.45 -14.61 10.92
N LYS A 9 15.77 -15.58 10.05
CA LYS A 9 14.79 -16.31 9.22
C LYS A 9 13.62 -16.88 10.04
N ASP A 10 13.81 -17.10 11.34
CA ASP A 10 12.78 -17.61 12.24
C ASP A 10 11.78 -16.53 12.69
N SER A 11 12.20 -15.27 12.75
CA SER A 11 11.31 -14.11 13.01
C SER A 11 10.28 -13.97 11.89
N TYR A 12 10.75 -14.03 10.64
CA TYR A 12 9.90 -13.93 9.46
C TYR A 12 8.87 -15.06 9.37
N LYS A 13 9.27 -16.30 9.69
CA LYS A 13 8.35 -17.45 9.75
C LYS A 13 7.25 -17.25 10.81
N ARG A 14 7.60 -16.73 11.99
CA ARG A 14 6.62 -16.43 13.05
C ARG A 14 5.65 -15.32 12.61
N ALA A 15 6.16 -14.25 12.00
CA ALA A 15 5.32 -13.20 11.44
C ALA A 15 4.32 -13.73 10.40
N ILE A 16 4.77 -14.60 9.48
CA ILE A 16 3.88 -15.26 8.51
C ILE A 16 2.79 -16.07 9.20
N LEU A 17 3.15 -16.89 10.20
CA LEU A 17 2.16 -17.71 10.92
C LEU A 17 1.09 -16.84 11.60
N HIS A 18 1.49 -15.73 12.23
CA HIS A 18 0.55 -14.78 12.83
C HIS A 18 -0.34 -14.10 11.77
N CYS A 19 0.21 -13.75 10.60
CA CYS A 19 -0.58 -13.23 9.49
C CYS A 19 -1.62 -14.25 8.99
N VAL A 20 -1.21 -15.50 8.79
CA VAL A 20 -2.09 -16.59 8.33
C VAL A 20 -3.20 -16.84 9.34
N GLU A 21 -2.87 -16.91 10.63
CA GLU A 21 -3.84 -17.09 11.71
C GLU A 21 -4.87 -15.96 11.74
N LYS A 22 -4.41 -14.70 11.65
CA LYS A 22 -5.29 -13.53 11.64
C LYS A 22 -6.25 -13.53 10.44
N ILE A 23 -5.76 -13.88 9.25
CA ILE A 23 -6.60 -14.02 8.04
C ILE A 23 -7.62 -15.14 8.21
N MET A 24 -7.20 -16.30 8.71
CA MET A 24 -8.07 -17.46 8.92
C MET A 24 -9.19 -17.15 9.92
N ASN A 25 -8.87 -16.49 11.04
CA ASN A 25 -9.86 -16.09 12.04
C ASN A 25 -10.90 -15.12 11.45
N MET A 26 -10.47 -14.16 10.64
CA MET A 26 -11.39 -13.22 10.01
C MET A 26 -12.28 -13.89 8.95
N TYR A 27 -11.73 -14.84 8.18
CA TYR A 27 -12.54 -15.67 7.28
C TYR A 27 -13.62 -16.46 8.03
N ASN A 28 -13.26 -17.11 9.13
CA ASN A 28 -14.20 -17.86 9.95
C ASN A 28 -15.31 -16.97 10.53
N TYR A 29 -14.95 -15.78 10.99
CA TYR A 29 -15.91 -14.79 11.48
C TYR A 29 -16.91 -14.40 10.37
N TRP A 30 -16.43 -14.09 9.16
CA TRP A 30 -17.28 -13.83 8.00
C TRP A 30 -18.21 -15.01 7.65
N ARG A 31 -17.69 -16.25 7.64
CA ARG A 31 -18.51 -17.45 7.37
C ARG A 31 -19.63 -17.61 8.39
N ASN A 32 -19.38 -17.29 9.66
CA ASN A 32 -20.42 -17.34 10.68
C ASN A 32 -21.49 -16.25 10.48
N LEU A 33 -21.10 -15.03 10.09
CA LEU A 33 -22.05 -13.99 9.72
C LEU A 33 -22.93 -14.42 8.53
N GLN A 34 -22.33 -15.08 7.53
CA GLN A 34 -23.03 -15.60 6.37
C GLN A 34 -24.12 -16.65 6.75
N LYS A 35 -23.84 -17.55 7.71
CA LYS A 35 -24.82 -18.54 8.18
C LYS A 35 -26.06 -17.90 8.79
N SER A 36 -25.92 -16.72 9.41
CA SER A 36 -27.03 -15.95 9.98
C SER A 36 -27.68 -14.96 9.01
N ALA A 37 -27.33 -14.97 7.72
CA ALA A 37 -27.69 -13.91 6.78
C ALA A 37 -29.21 -13.71 6.56
N CYS A 38 -30.01 -14.75 6.78
CA CYS A 38 -31.46 -14.72 6.62
C CYS A 38 -32.18 -14.00 7.79
N ARG A 39 -31.58 -13.97 8.98
CA ARG A 39 -32.19 -13.32 10.16
C ARG A 39 -31.77 -11.85 10.20
N ARG A 40 -32.72 -10.92 10.10
CA ARG A 40 -32.46 -9.50 10.39
C ARG A 40 -32.60 -9.26 11.89
N SER A 41 -31.47 -8.99 12.53
CA SER A 41 -31.38 -8.62 13.94
C SER A 41 -30.37 -7.50 14.09
N GLU A 42 -30.59 -6.62 15.05
CA GLU A 42 -29.70 -5.49 15.34
C GLU A 42 -28.28 -5.97 15.68
N THR A 43 -28.15 -7.03 16.48
CA THR A 43 -26.86 -7.65 16.80
C THR A 43 -26.11 -8.11 15.55
N ARG A 44 -26.81 -8.64 14.54
CA ARG A 44 -26.17 -9.04 13.28
C ARG A 44 -25.67 -7.81 12.53
N GLU A 45 -26.47 -6.76 12.42
CA GLU A 45 -26.05 -5.54 11.72
C GLU A 45 -24.81 -4.92 12.36
N GLU A 46 -24.76 -4.91 13.69
CA GLU A 46 -23.59 -4.48 14.45
C GLU A 46 -22.36 -5.35 14.17
N ASN A 47 -22.53 -6.68 14.20
CA ASN A 47 -21.43 -7.59 13.89
C ASN A 47 -20.92 -7.45 12.44
N VAL A 48 -21.81 -7.14 11.48
CA VAL A 48 -21.42 -6.84 10.09
C VAL A 48 -20.67 -5.51 10.01
N ARG A 49 -21.10 -4.47 10.72
CA ARG A 49 -20.37 -3.19 10.81
C ARG A 49 -18.97 -3.40 11.38
N ASN A 50 -18.86 -4.16 12.47
CA ASN A 50 -17.58 -4.48 13.10
C ASN A 50 -16.68 -5.29 12.16
N PHE A 51 -17.22 -6.30 11.47
CA PHE A 51 -16.45 -7.03 10.46
C PHE A 51 -15.91 -6.12 9.35
N ILE A 52 -16.73 -5.20 8.83
CA ILE A 52 -16.29 -4.26 7.79
C ILE A 52 -15.19 -3.33 8.32
N SER A 53 -15.30 -2.86 9.57
CA SER A 53 -14.26 -2.06 10.21
C SER A 53 -12.96 -2.83 10.36
N ASP A 54 -13.02 -4.05 10.92
CA ASP A 54 -11.85 -4.92 11.10
C ASP A 54 -11.19 -5.30 9.78
N LEU A 55 -11.99 -5.53 8.73
CA LEU A 55 -11.51 -5.82 7.39
C LEU A 55 -10.74 -4.62 6.82
N ASN A 56 -11.31 -3.40 6.92
CA ASN A 56 -10.63 -2.19 6.49
C ASN A 56 -9.35 -1.94 7.29
N ASN A 57 -9.34 -2.24 8.60
CA ASN A 57 -8.16 -2.12 9.45
C ASN A 57 -7.07 -3.15 9.09
N LEU A 58 -7.44 -4.39 8.74
CA LEU A 58 -6.46 -5.41 8.34
C LEU A 58 -5.76 -5.02 7.03
N PHE A 59 -6.53 -4.50 6.08
CA PHE A 59 -6.04 -4.07 4.78
C PHE A 59 -5.63 -2.60 4.76
N ASP A 60 -5.54 -1.93 5.92
CA ASP A 60 -5.09 -0.55 5.96
C ASP A 60 -3.64 -0.52 5.46
N ILE A 61 -3.44 0.21 4.36
CA ILE A 61 -2.59 -0.19 3.22
C ILE A 61 -1.08 -0.08 3.48
N ALA A 62 -0.69 0.22 4.71
CA ALA A 62 0.70 0.49 5.04
C ALA A 62 1.17 -0.28 6.26
N HIS A 63 2.38 -0.82 6.15
CA HIS A 63 3.23 -1.18 7.27
C HIS A 63 3.19 -0.07 8.33
N ALA A 64 3.23 -0.38 9.63
CA ALA A 64 3.17 0.63 10.70
C ALA A 64 4.20 1.76 10.48
N ASN A 65 5.37 1.40 9.95
CA ASN A 65 6.49 2.30 9.66
C ASN A 65 6.47 2.87 8.22
N ALA A 66 5.40 2.65 7.44
CA ALA A 66 5.37 3.12 6.05
C ALA A 66 5.53 4.64 5.96
N LEU A 67 4.97 5.39 6.91
CA LEU A 67 5.20 6.83 6.97
C LEU A 67 6.70 7.11 7.14
N GLU A 68 7.40 6.44 8.04
CA GLU A 68 8.84 6.63 8.27
C GLU A 68 9.71 6.24 7.06
N ILE A 69 9.29 5.23 6.29
CA ILE A 69 9.99 4.77 5.09
C ILE A 69 9.80 5.74 3.92
N ILE A 70 8.62 6.33 3.79
CA ILE A 70 8.31 7.27 2.70
C ILE A 70 9.03 8.59 2.94
N LYS A 71 9.92 8.93 2.00
CA LYS A 71 10.72 10.17 2.03
C LYS A 71 10.04 11.36 1.35
N ILE A 72 9.11 11.08 0.43
CA ILE A 72 8.39 12.10 -0.34
C ILE A 72 7.16 12.53 0.46
N GLU A 73 7.05 13.81 0.77
CA GLU A 73 5.98 14.34 1.62
C GLU A 73 4.60 14.20 0.97
N GLU A 74 4.53 14.31 -0.35
CA GLU A 74 3.32 14.10 -1.14
C GLU A 74 2.80 12.66 -1.00
N ASP A 75 3.68 11.67 -1.05
CA ASP A 75 3.34 10.25 -0.90
C ASP A 75 2.88 9.94 0.54
N ARG A 76 3.46 10.59 1.55
CA ARG A 76 3.01 10.50 2.95
C ARG A 76 1.61 11.06 3.11
N LYS A 77 1.33 12.24 2.53
CA LYS A 77 0.01 12.87 2.53
C LYS A 77 -1.01 12.03 1.79
N PHE A 78 -0.62 11.42 0.67
CA PHE A 78 -1.46 10.49 -0.07
C PHE A 78 -1.82 9.27 0.79
N LEU A 79 -0.84 8.65 1.43
CA LEU A 79 -1.08 7.52 2.32
C LEU A 79 -2.01 7.88 3.49
N LEU A 80 -1.83 9.05 4.11
CA LEU A 80 -2.74 9.55 5.15
C LEU A 80 -4.16 9.78 4.61
N SER A 81 -4.31 10.27 3.38
CA SER A 81 -5.62 10.50 2.76
C SER A 81 -6.37 9.20 2.44
N GLN A 82 -5.65 8.10 2.16
CA GLN A 82 -6.22 6.76 1.96
C GLN A 82 -6.75 6.17 3.28
N ARG A 83 -6.11 6.49 4.40
CA ARG A 83 -6.51 6.04 5.76
C ARG A 83 -7.77 6.74 6.28
N LEU A 84 -8.17 7.86 5.68
CA LEU A 84 -9.40 8.54 6.07
C LEU A 84 -10.64 7.79 5.55
N PRO A 85 -11.72 7.73 6.35
CA PRO A 85 -12.98 7.13 5.91
C PRO A 85 -13.51 7.85 4.66
N GLY A 86 -14.00 7.06 3.69
CA GLY A 86 -14.47 7.57 2.40
C GLY A 86 -13.46 7.47 1.25
N ARG A 87 -12.31 6.81 1.46
CA ARG A 87 -11.31 6.38 0.47
C ARG A 87 -11.13 7.38 -0.69
N ARG A 88 -10.43 8.48 -0.45
CA ARG A 88 -9.98 9.37 -1.54
C ARG A 88 -8.85 8.67 -2.29
N GLY A 89 -9.23 7.81 -3.22
CA GLY A 89 -8.36 6.83 -3.87
C GLY A 89 -7.25 7.42 -4.75
N CYS A 90 -7.25 8.72 -5.02
CA CYS A 90 -6.49 9.29 -6.13
C CYS A 90 -6.22 10.79 -5.94
N LEU A 91 -4.94 11.20 -5.95
CA LEU A 91 -4.52 12.59 -6.12
C LEU A 91 -4.14 12.82 -7.60
N MET A 92 -5.05 12.47 -8.52
CA MET A 92 -4.80 12.39 -9.98
C MET A 92 -4.05 13.60 -10.56
N GLY A 93 -4.35 14.81 -10.06
CA GLY A 93 -3.67 16.03 -10.49
C GLY A 93 -2.19 16.11 -10.09
N ILE A 94 -1.82 15.57 -8.93
CA ILE A 94 -0.45 15.54 -8.41
C ILE A 94 0.35 14.47 -9.14
N ASP A 95 -0.22 13.28 -9.32
CA ASP A 95 0.44 12.16 -10.01
C ASP A 95 0.73 12.49 -11.48
N MET A 96 -0.20 13.15 -12.17
CA MET A 96 0.01 13.62 -13.54
C MET A 96 1.13 14.67 -13.65
N ASN A 97 1.27 15.54 -12.66
CA ASN A 97 2.34 16.54 -12.65
C ASN A 97 3.70 15.90 -12.37
N LEU A 98 3.75 14.90 -11.49
CA LEU A 98 4.95 14.12 -11.20
C LEU A 98 5.39 13.32 -12.43
N ALA A 99 4.47 12.57 -13.06
CA ALA A 99 4.75 11.79 -14.28
C ALA A 99 5.31 12.68 -15.40
N ARG A 100 4.72 13.86 -15.63
CA ARG A 100 5.25 14.84 -16.60
C ARG A 100 6.63 15.36 -16.23
N ARG A 101 6.94 15.51 -14.94
CA ARG A 101 8.26 15.96 -14.48
C ARG A 101 9.31 14.88 -14.70
N GLU A 102 8.99 13.64 -14.39
CA GLU A 102 9.85 12.47 -14.59
C GLU A 102 10.13 12.24 -16.08
N GLU A 103 9.11 12.36 -16.94
CA GLU A 103 9.25 12.29 -18.40
C GLU A 103 10.23 13.35 -18.92
N ARG A 104 10.13 14.61 -18.46
CA ARG A 104 11.08 15.69 -18.83
C ARG A 104 12.51 15.43 -18.35
N VAL A 105 12.68 14.73 -17.22
CA VAL A 105 14.02 14.36 -16.74
C VAL A 105 14.58 13.24 -17.61
N LEU A 106 13.77 12.23 -17.92
CA LEU A 106 14.14 11.11 -18.78
C LEU A 106 14.59 11.58 -20.17
N LEU A 107 13.82 12.47 -20.80
CA LEU A 107 14.15 13.05 -22.10
C LEU A 107 15.49 13.78 -22.09
N ARG A 108 15.79 14.55 -21.03
CA ARG A 108 17.08 15.24 -20.89
C ARG A 108 18.25 14.27 -20.73
N VAL A 109 18.06 13.17 -20.03
CA VAL A 109 19.08 12.12 -19.89
C VAL A 109 19.35 11.47 -21.25
N ILE A 110 18.30 11.07 -21.97
CA ILE A 110 18.40 10.48 -23.31
C ILE A 110 19.11 11.41 -24.29
N GLU A 111 18.77 12.71 -24.27
CA GLU A 111 19.43 13.71 -25.11
C GLU A 111 20.92 13.88 -24.76
N GLN A 112 21.26 13.89 -23.47
CA GLN A 112 22.65 13.96 -23.02
C GLN A 112 23.47 12.74 -23.48
N GLU A 113 22.90 11.54 -23.38
CA GLU A 113 23.53 10.31 -23.84
C GLU A 113 23.73 10.29 -25.36
N ASN A 114 22.72 10.73 -26.12
CA ASN A 114 22.82 10.87 -27.57
C ASN A 114 23.92 11.87 -27.98
N ARG A 115 24.07 12.99 -27.25
CA ARG A 115 25.16 13.96 -27.49
C ARG A 115 26.53 13.33 -27.24
N ARG A 116 26.69 12.57 -26.14
CA ARG A 116 27.93 11.85 -25.82
C ARG A 116 28.26 10.79 -26.87
N ALA A 117 27.29 9.99 -27.28
CA ALA A 117 27.46 8.96 -28.30
C ALA A 117 27.92 9.53 -29.65
N LYS A 118 27.32 10.64 -30.08
CA LYS A 118 27.73 11.35 -31.31
C LYS A 118 29.15 11.92 -31.22
N ALA A 119 29.55 12.43 -30.07
CA ALA A 119 30.92 12.91 -29.86
C ALA A 119 31.96 11.77 -29.91
N HIS A 120 31.63 10.59 -29.38
CA HIS A 120 32.50 9.41 -29.43
C HIS A 120 32.60 8.75 -30.81
N HIS A 121 31.58 8.89 -31.67
CA HIS A 121 31.59 8.33 -33.02
C HIS A 121 32.30 9.22 -34.06
N SER A 122 32.71 10.42 -33.66
CA SER A 122 33.34 11.43 -34.53
C SER A 122 34.85 11.62 -34.25
N SER A 123 35.47 10.69 -33.50
CA SER A 123 36.92 10.53 -33.30
C SER A 123 37.40 9.28 -34.01
#